data_AF-F3UY41-F1
#
_entry.id   AF-F3UY41-F1
#
_cell.length_a   1.000
_cell.length_b   1.000
_cell.length_c   1.000
_cell.angle_alpha   90.00
_cell.angle_beta   90.00
_cell.angle_gamma   90.00
#
_symmetry.space_group_name_H-M   'P 1'
#
loop_
_entity.id
_entity.type
_entity.pdbx_description
1 polymer ?
#
loop_
_entity_poly.entity_id
_entity_poly.type
_entity_poly.pdbx_seq_one_letter_code
_entity_poly.pdbx_strand_id
1 'polypeptide(L)'
;MQAIFMSAFLPYIVIFSMGMGMIQGGLSLTSYLGPRFLLPMMALAVLIATLNSGGSNLTAIGISLERENFDYLKVLPFDLKQYIHLKFWQLFAVQSILPLTLLLITSLVSGMHPVTFLGMVIVWALISLMWSSWGYYRDYKHLVTNWSNVTELMSRDNNMVKTLLAIALILGMLIVITLLFFISNVLAPLVIYVIVALVLAGLAVLSYIVHKHYMKKLNEELAVFY
;
A
#
# COMPACT_ATOMS: atom_id res chain seq x y z
N MET A 1 10.26 -3.34 14.80
CA MET A 1 10.28 -4.38 13.74
C MET A 1 8.98 -5.18 13.67
N GLN A 2 8.44 -5.67 14.81
CA GLN A 2 7.18 -6.43 14.83
C GLN A 2 6.01 -5.72 14.14
N ALA A 3 5.84 -4.41 14.32
CA ALA A 3 4.75 -3.65 13.70
C ALA A 3 4.77 -3.65 12.16
N ILE A 4 5.95 -3.59 11.54
CA ILE A 4 6.12 -3.64 10.06
C ILE A 4 5.76 -5.01 9.52
N PHE A 5 6.15 -6.06 10.24
CA PHE A 5 5.79 -7.41 9.86
C PHE A 5 4.28 -7.63 10.01
N MET A 6 3.68 -7.17 11.11
CA MET A 6 2.25 -7.32 11.34
C MET A 6 1.40 -6.60 10.29
N SER A 7 1.76 -5.37 9.90
CA SER A 7 1.02 -4.65 8.85
C SER A 7 1.10 -5.37 7.51
N ALA A 8 2.23 -6.00 7.20
CA ALA A 8 2.41 -6.76 5.98
C ALA A 8 1.70 -8.12 5.97
N PHE A 9 1.60 -8.82 7.11
CA PHE A 9 0.94 -10.14 7.20
C PHE A 9 -0.59 -10.05 7.33
N LEU A 10 -1.12 -9.04 8.03
CA LEU A 10 -2.54 -8.90 8.32
C LEU A 10 -3.46 -9.09 7.10
N PRO A 11 -3.26 -8.40 5.95
CA PRO A 11 -4.14 -8.59 4.80
C PRO A 11 -4.14 -10.03 4.29
N TYR A 12 -3.00 -10.71 4.30
CA TYR A 12 -2.92 -12.11 3.84
C TYR A 12 -3.58 -13.08 4.82
N ILE A 13 -3.54 -12.81 6.12
CA ILE A 13 -4.28 -13.61 7.12
C ILE A 13 -5.78 -13.52 6.85
N VAL A 14 -6.30 -12.31 6.59
CA VAL A 14 -7.71 -12.09 6.26
C VAL A 14 -8.09 -12.78 4.95
N ILE A 15 -7.25 -12.67 3.92
CA ILE A 15 -7.49 -13.33 2.62
C ILE A 15 -7.48 -14.85 2.75
N PHE A 16 -6.51 -15.39 3.49
CA PHE A 16 -6.37 -16.83 3.68
C PHE A 16 -7.54 -17.40 4.48
N SER A 17 -8.01 -16.72 5.53
CA SER A 17 -9.18 -17.16 6.29
C SER A 17 -10.45 -17.14 5.45
N MET A 18 -10.64 -16.12 4.60
CA MET A 18 -11.74 -16.07 3.64
C MET A 18 -11.65 -17.22 2.62
N GLY A 19 -10.47 -17.44 2.03
CA GLY A 19 -10.25 -18.50 1.05
C GLY A 19 -10.54 -19.88 1.64
N MET A 20 -10.09 -20.14 2.86
CA MET A 20 -10.39 -21.38 3.58
C MET A 20 -11.89 -21.56 3.85
N GLY A 21 -12.62 -20.49 4.21
CA GLY A 21 -14.07 -20.54 4.37
C GLY A 21 -14.80 -20.92 3.08
N MET A 22 -14.33 -20.43 1.92
CA MET A 22 -14.91 -20.80 0.62
C MET A 22 -14.64 -22.26 0.25
N ILE A 23 -13.44 -22.77 0.52
CA ILE A 23 -13.09 -24.18 0.29
C ILE A 23 -13.97 -25.09 1.15
N GLN A 24 -14.15 -24.77 2.45
CA GLN A 24 -15.02 -25.52 3.34
C GLN A 24 -16.49 -25.50 2.88
N GLY A 25 -16.92 -24.42 2.23
CA GLY A 25 -18.23 -24.29 1.58
C GLY A 25 -18.36 -25.03 0.24
N GLY A 26 -17.35 -25.78 -0.21
CA GLY A 26 -17.37 -26.58 -1.44
C GLY A 26 -17.14 -25.79 -2.73
N LEU A 27 -16.71 -24.53 -2.65
CA LEU A 27 -16.42 -23.68 -3.81
C LEU A 27 -14.97 -23.86 -4.29
N SER A 28 -14.78 -24.07 -5.60
CA SER A 28 -13.45 -24.12 -6.20
C SER A 28 -12.89 -22.69 -6.41
N LEU A 29 -11.86 -22.33 -5.62
CA LEU A 29 -11.22 -21.00 -5.68
C LEU A 29 -10.64 -20.67 -7.06
N THR A 30 -10.12 -21.67 -7.77
CA THR A 30 -9.46 -21.50 -9.08
C THR A 30 -10.40 -20.88 -10.12
N SER A 31 -11.70 -21.19 -10.07
CA SER A 31 -12.72 -20.64 -10.97
C SER A 31 -12.88 -19.12 -10.83
N TYR A 32 -12.57 -18.57 -9.65
CA TYR A 32 -12.75 -17.16 -9.30
C TYR A 32 -11.47 -16.32 -9.42
N LEU A 33 -10.34 -16.94 -9.77
CA LEU A 33 -9.02 -16.30 -9.86
C LEU A 33 -8.56 -16.03 -11.31
N GLY A 34 -9.49 -16.17 -12.27
CA GLY A 34 -9.26 -15.91 -13.69
C GLY A 34 -9.47 -14.44 -14.09
N PRO A 35 -9.06 -14.05 -15.32
CA PRO A 35 -9.17 -12.68 -15.84
C PRO A 35 -10.58 -12.08 -15.80
N ARG A 36 -11.63 -12.91 -15.83
CA ARG A 36 -13.01 -12.46 -15.66
C ARG A 36 -13.24 -11.72 -14.34
N PHE A 37 -12.56 -12.12 -13.28
CA PHE A 37 -12.67 -11.56 -11.93
C PHE A 37 -11.55 -10.58 -11.62
N LEU A 38 -10.89 -10.02 -12.64
CA LEU A 38 -9.77 -9.12 -12.44
C LEU A 38 -10.20 -7.85 -11.68
N LEU A 39 -11.43 -7.38 -11.87
CA LEU A 39 -11.97 -6.20 -11.19
C LEU A 39 -12.09 -6.39 -9.66
N PRO A 40 -12.73 -7.45 -9.12
CA PRO A 40 -12.69 -7.71 -7.68
C PRO A 40 -11.28 -8.04 -7.17
N MET A 41 -10.41 -8.66 -7.98
CA MET A 41 -9.01 -8.89 -7.60
C MET A 41 -8.22 -7.58 -7.45
N MET A 42 -8.46 -6.59 -8.32
CA MET A 42 -7.89 -5.25 -8.17
C MET A 42 -8.36 -4.59 -6.88
N ALA A 43 -9.65 -4.68 -6.54
CA ALA A 43 -10.15 -4.16 -5.27
C ALA A 43 -9.50 -4.85 -4.06
N LEU A 44 -9.25 -6.16 -4.16
CA LEU A 44 -8.47 -6.88 -3.15
C LEU A 44 -7.04 -6.34 -3.05
N ALA A 45 -6.38 -6.06 -4.18
CA ALA A 45 -5.07 -5.44 -4.19
C ALA A 45 -5.05 -4.04 -3.56
N VAL A 46 -6.12 -3.24 -3.74
CA VAL A 46 -6.30 -1.96 -3.04
C VAL A 46 -6.36 -2.16 -1.53
N LEU A 47 -7.12 -3.15 -1.06
CA LEU A 47 -7.21 -3.49 0.37
C LEU A 47 -5.84 -3.88 0.92
N ILE A 48 -5.13 -4.79 0.25
CA ILE A 48 -3.78 -5.23 0.63
C ILE A 48 -2.83 -4.03 0.70
N ALA A 49 -2.80 -3.19 -0.35
CA ALA A 49 -1.91 -2.03 -0.41
C ALA A 49 -2.23 -1.01 0.68
N THR A 50 -3.51 -0.79 0.98
CA THR A 50 -3.92 0.18 2.01
C THR A 50 -3.58 -0.32 3.41
N LEU A 51 -3.69 -1.62 3.69
CA LEU A 51 -3.30 -2.17 4.99
C LEU A 51 -1.77 -2.20 5.17
N ASN A 52 -1.01 -2.49 4.11
CA ASN A 52 0.44 -2.51 4.15
C ASN A 52 1.03 -1.10 4.26
N SER A 53 0.52 -0.17 3.45
CA SER A 53 1.12 1.16 3.25
C SER A 53 0.31 2.30 3.85
N GLY A 54 -0.98 2.16 4.13
CA GLY A 54 -1.80 3.25 4.69
C GLY A 54 -1.64 3.44 6.21
N GLY A 55 -1.09 2.46 6.91
CA GLY A 55 -0.82 2.52 8.35
C GLY A 55 0.60 3.00 8.68
N SER A 56 1.20 2.35 9.69
CA SER A 56 2.62 2.51 10.06
C SER A 56 3.51 1.79 9.05
N ASN A 57 3.76 2.42 7.91
CA ASN A 57 4.69 1.94 6.90
C ASN A 57 6.11 2.51 7.14
N LEU A 58 7.12 1.96 6.47
CA LEU A 58 8.51 2.37 6.67
C LEU A 58 8.76 3.79 6.14
N THR A 59 8.12 4.16 5.03
CA THR A 59 8.21 5.51 4.48
C THR A 59 7.63 6.58 5.44
N ALA A 60 6.65 6.25 6.28
CA ALA A 60 5.97 7.19 7.17
C ALA A 60 6.73 7.48 8.47
N ILE A 61 7.90 6.85 8.65
CA ILE A 61 8.87 7.16 9.69
C ILE A 61 10.27 7.43 9.10
N GLY A 62 10.37 7.49 7.78
CA GLY A 62 11.63 7.41 7.06
C GLY A 62 12.60 8.53 7.38
N ILE A 63 12.11 9.76 7.54
CA ILE A 63 12.92 10.94 7.87
C ILE A 63 13.23 10.94 9.36
N SER A 64 12.25 10.62 10.21
CA SER A 64 12.42 10.50 11.66
C SER A 64 13.46 9.45 12.08
N LEU A 65 13.74 8.47 11.22
CA LEU A 65 14.84 7.51 11.45
C LEU A 65 16.23 8.15 11.50
N GLU A 66 16.42 9.35 10.93
CA GLU A 66 17.69 10.09 11.03
C GLU A 66 17.92 10.71 12.41
N ARG A 67 16.87 10.84 13.25
CA ARG A 67 16.95 11.49 14.56
C ARG A 67 17.63 12.87 14.46
N GLU A 68 18.52 13.18 15.40
CA GLU A 68 19.32 14.41 15.45
C GLU A 68 20.26 14.55 14.25
N ASN A 69 20.60 13.46 13.55
CA ASN A 69 21.43 13.54 12.34
C ASN A 69 20.73 14.31 11.22
N PHE A 70 19.39 14.39 11.23
CA PHE A 70 18.67 15.17 10.25
C PHE A 70 19.04 16.66 10.29
N ASP A 71 19.32 17.21 11.47
CA ASP A 71 19.74 18.61 11.59
C ASP A 71 21.16 18.82 11.08
N TYR A 72 22.05 17.83 11.24
CA TYR A 72 23.38 17.85 10.60
C TYR A 72 23.29 17.74 9.08
N LEU A 73 22.36 16.94 8.54
CA LEU A 73 22.17 16.80 7.09
C LEU A 73 21.74 18.13 6.43
N LYS A 74 21.08 19.04 7.14
CA LYS A 74 20.66 20.34 6.61
C LYS A 74 21.80 21.33 6.40
N VAL A 75 22.87 21.22 7.18
CA VAL A 75 24.00 22.17 7.13
C VAL A 75 25.14 21.70 6.22
N LEU A 76 25.06 20.46 5.74
CA LEU A 76 26.11 19.89 4.90
C LEU A 76 26.03 20.43 3.45
N PRO A 77 27.19 20.59 2.77
CA PRO A 77 27.26 21.16 1.43
C PRO A 77 26.92 20.11 0.35
N PHE A 78 25.74 19.49 0.44
CA PHE A 78 25.20 18.60 -0.59
C PHE A 78 23.71 18.90 -0.84
N ASP A 79 23.13 18.30 -1.90
CA ASP A 79 21.72 18.45 -2.22
C ASP A 79 20.82 17.56 -1.33
N LEU A 80 20.27 18.15 -0.27
CA LEU A 80 19.33 17.56 0.67
C LEU A 80 18.05 17.10 -0.04
N LYS A 81 17.59 17.81 -1.08
CA LYS A 81 16.40 17.41 -1.83
C LYS A 81 16.68 16.09 -2.54
N GLN A 82 17.80 16.00 -3.24
CA GLN A 82 18.18 14.76 -3.92
C GLN A 82 18.33 13.59 -2.94
N TYR A 83 18.96 13.82 -1.78
CA TYR A 83 19.10 12.80 -0.73
C TYR A 83 17.74 12.29 -0.23
N ILE A 84 16.82 13.19 0.08
CA ILE A 84 15.49 12.86 0.60
C ILE A 84 14.67 12.08 -0.43
N HIS A 85 14.76 12.43 -1.72
CA HIS A 85 14.14 11.67 -2.81
C HIS A 85 14.73 10.27 -2.97
N LEU A 86 16.05 10.14 -2.95
CA LEU A 86 16.71 8.84 -3.06
C LEU A 86 16.31 7.93 -1.90
N LYS A 87 16.30 8.50 -0.68
CA LYS A 87 15.90 7.78 0.53
C LYS A 87 14.44 7.32 0.47
N PHE A 88 13.52 8.14 -0.04
CA PHE A 88 12.14 7.73 -0.27
C PHE A 88 12.07 6.45 -1.11
N TRP A 89 12.76 6.41 -2.25
CA TRP A 89 12.74 5.24 -3.14
C TRP A 89 13.39 4.01 -2.51
N GLN A 90 14.47 4.18 -1.75
CA GLN A 90 15.10 3.07 -1.01
C GLN A 90 14.13 2.47 0.03
N LEU A 91 13.49 3.31 0.84
CA LEU A 91 12.53 2.85 1.84
C LEU A 91 11.30 2.22 1.20
N PHE A 92 10.81 2.81 0.10
CA PHE A 92 9.69 2.27 -0.67
C PHE A 92 10.03 0.90 -1.25
N ALA A 93 11.24 0.71 -1.79
CA ALA A 93 11.68 -0.58 -2.29
C ALA A 93 11.76 -1.63 -1.17
N VAL A 94 12.42 -1.29 -0.04
CA VAL A 94 12.60 -2.20 1.09
C VAL A 94 11.27 -2.66 1.68
N GLN A 95 10.34 -1.74 1.92
CA GLN A 95 9.02 -2.12 2.47
C GLN A 95 8.18 -2.93 1.48
N SER A 96 8.45 -2.84 0.17
CA SER A 96 7.67 -3.52 -0.86
C SER A 96 8.06 -4.99 -1.02
N ILE A 97 9.27 -5.38 -0.61
CA ILE A 97 9.79 -6.75 -0.77
C ILE A 97 8.83 -7.76 -0.13
N LEU A 98 8.46 -7.57 1.14
CA LEU A 98 7.69 -8.57 1.88
C LEU A 98 6.22 -8.67 1.42
N PRO A 99 5.48 -7.58 1.20
CA PRO A 99 4.17 -7.63 0.54
C PRO A 99 4.19 -8.35 -0.82
N LEU A 100 5.14 -8.00 -1.69
CA LEU A 100 5.16 -8.56 -3.04
C LEU A 100 5.52 -10.05 -3.03
N THR A 101 6.41 -10.50 -2.14
CA THR A 101 6.70 -11.93 -1.98
C THR A 101 5.51 -12.70 -1.44
N LEU A 102 4.77 -12.16 -0.46
CA LEU A 102 3.53 -12.78 0.04
C LEU A 102 2.44 -12.82 -1.03
N LEU A 103 2.29 -11.76 -1.83
CA LEU A 103 1.37 -11.73 -2.96
C LEU A 103 1.74 -12.79 -4.01
N LEU A 104 3.04 -12.94 -4.31
CA LEU A 104 3.52 -13.97 -5.23
C LEU A 104 3.24 -15.39 -4.69
N ILE A 105 3.59 -15.66 -3.43
CA ILE A 105 3.37 -16.97 -2.81
C ILE A 105 1.87 -17.33 -2.81
N THR A 106 1.01 -16.39 -2.38
CA THR A 106 -0.44 -16.62 -2.37
C THR A 106 -1.01 -16.79 -3.78
N SER A 107 -0.51 -16.06 -4.77
CA SER A 107 -0.86 -16.26 -6.18
C SER A 107 -0.52 -17.66 -6.68
N LEU A 108 0.66 -18.16 -6.35
CA LEU A 108 1.13 -19.48 -6.78
C LEU A 108 0.35 -20.61 -6.10
N VAL A 109 0.13 -20.52 -4.78
CA VAL A 109 -0.61 -21.53 -4.02
C VAL A 109 -2.08 -21.61 -4.45
N SER A 110 -2.68 -20.48 -4.82
CA SER A 110 -4.09 -20.43 -5.23
C SER A 110 -4.32 -20.76 -6.72
N GLY A 111 -3.25 -20.94 -7.51
CA GLY A 111 -3.36 -21.20 -8.95
C GLY A 111 -3.89 -19.99 -9.74
N MET A 112 -3.59 -18.77 -9.29
CA MET A 112 -4.10 -17.55 -9.90
C MET A 112 -3.50 -17.32 -11.30
N HIS A 113 -4.33 -16.83 -12.23
CA HIS A 113 -3.90 -16.56 -13.60
C HIS A 113 -2.82 -15.45 -13.66
N PRO A 114 -1.77 -15.54 -14.49
CA PRO A 114 -0.70 -14.53 -14.52
C PRO A 114 -1.18 -13.10 -14.80
N VAL A 115 -2.20 -12.94 -15.64
CA VAL A 115 -2.79 -11.61 -15.95
C VAL A 115 -3.46 -10.98 -14.73
N THR A 116 -4.18 -11.76 -13.91
CA THR A 116 -4.80 -11.24 -12.68
C THR A 116 -3.73 -10.90 -11.65
N PHE A 117 -2.69 -11.73 -11.52
CA PHE A 117 -1.51 -11.42 -10.71
C PHE A 117 -0.87 -10.07 -11.10
N LEU A 118 -0.56 -9.87 -12.38
CA LEU A 118 0.04 -8.63 -12.87
C LEU A 118 -0.86 -7.42 -12.60
N GLY A 119 -2.17 -7.55 -12.83
CA GLY A 119 -3.14 -6.50 -12.52
C GLY A 119 -3.13 -6.12 -11.04
N MET A 120 -3.08 -7.10 -10.15
CA MET A 120 -2.98 -6.87 -8.70
C MET A 120 -1.67 -6.19 -8.32
N VAL A 121 -0.54 -6.62 -8.87
CA VAL A 121 0.78 -6.01 -8.58
C VAL A 121 0.81 -4.54 -9.00
N ILE A 122 0.27 -4.21 -10.18
CA ILE A 122 0.21 -2.83 -10.68
C ILE A 122 -0.66 -1.97 -9.75
N VAL A 123 -1.88 -2.41 -9.44
CA VAL A 123 -2.78 -1.67 -8.54
C VAL A 123 -2.15 -1.50 -7.17
N TRP A 124 -1.54 -2.56 -6.64
CA TRP A 124 -0.87 -2.53 -5.36
C TRP A 124 0.25 -1.49 -5.34
N ALA A 125 1.10 -1.46 -6.38
CA ALA A 125 2.20 -0.51 -6.48
C ALA A 125 1.71 0.94 -6.57
N LEU A 126 0.65 1.19 -7.35
CA LEU A 126 0.07 2.53 -7.52
C LEU A 126 -0.52 3.07 -6.21
N ILE A 127 -1.30 2.26 -5.50
CA ILE A 127 -1.91 2.65 -4.22
C ILE A 127 -0.84 2.78 -3.12
N SER A 128 0.11 1.85 -3.08
CA SER A 128 1.23 1.88 -2.14
C SER A 128 2.05 3.16 -2.31
N LEU A 129 2.33 3.57 -3.55
CA LEU A 129 3.05 4.81 -3.85
C LEU A 129 2.32 6.05 -3.33
N MET A 130 0.99 6.10 -3.48
CA MET A 130 0.17 7.22 -2.96
C MET A 130 0.29 7.34 -1.44
N TRP A 131 0.05 6.24 -0.73
CA TRP A 131 0.12 6.19 0.73
C TRP A 131 1.53 6.49 1.25
N SER A 132 2.55 5.96 0.60
CA SER A 132 3.94 6.24 0.96
C SER A 132 4.33 7.67 0.74
N SER A 133 3.90 8.30 -0.35
CA SER A 133 4.20 9.71 -0.63
C SER A 133 3.57 10.63 0.42
N TRP A 134 2.29 10.38 0.76
CA TRP A 134 1.62 11.10 1.85
C TRP A 134 2.30 10.85 3.19
N GLY A 135 2.60 9.59 3.51
CA GLY A 135 3.24 9.20 4.77
C GLY A 135 4.61 9.84 4.95
N TYR A 136 5.41 9.91 3.89
CA TYR A 136 6.73 10.53 3.90
C TYR A 136 6.67 12.05 4.13
N TYR A 137 5.75 12.75 3.46
CA TYR A 137 5.51 14.17 3.72
C TYR A 137 4.98 14.43 5.15
N ARG A 138 4.08 13.57 5.62
CA ARG A 138 3.56 13.63 7.00
C ARG A 138 4.67 13.45 8.03
N ASP A 139 5.63 12.57 7.76
CA ASP A 139 6.78 12.35 8.64
C ASP A 139 7.68 13.59 8.73
N TYR A 140 7.87 14.30 7.62
CA TYR A 140 8.57 15.58 7.62
C TYR A 140 7.85 16.62 8.50
N LYS A 141 6.52 16.75 8.34
CA LYS A 141 5.68 17.67 9.13
C LYS A 141 5.71 17.39 10.64
N HIS A 142 5.78 16.13 11.01
CA HIS A 142 5.70 15.66 12.40
C HIS A 142 6.95 14.87 12.75
N LEU A 143 8.11 15.47 12.53
CA LEU A 143 9.41 14.87 12.80
C LEU A 143 9.53 14.55 14.30
N VAL A 144 9.94 13.32 14.61
CA VAL A 144 10.22 12.89 15.98
C VAL A 144 11.65 12.36 16.03
N THR A 145 12.51 12.99 16.82
CA THR A 145 13.96 12.67 16.89
C THR A 145 14.36 11.94 18.16
N ASN A 146 13.55 12.04 19.22
CA ASN A 146 13.83 11.56 20.57
C ASN A 146 13.22 10.18 20.89
N TRP A 147 12.93 9.36 19.88
CA TRP A 147 12.34 8.03 20.09
C TRP A 147 13.39 7.04 20.60
N SER A 148 13.03 6.23 21.61
CA SER A 148 13.93 5.20 22.14
C SER A 148 13.83 3.91 21.34
N ASN A 149 12.61 3.57 20.88
CA ASN A 149 12.35 2.36 20.10
C ASN A 149 11.64 2.68 18.78
N VAL A 150 12.04 2.04 17.68
CA VAL A 150 11.37 2.20 16.38
C VAL A 150 9.88 1.87 16.46
N THR A 151 9.50 0.95 17.35
CA THR A 151 8.09 0.55 17.55
C THR A 151 7.28 1.69 18.15
N GLU A 152 7.87 2.45 19.09
CA GLU A 152 7.26 3.65 19.68
C GLU A 152 7.00 4.71 18.62
N LEU A 153 7.98 4.93 17.73
CA LEU A 153 7.86 5.86 16.61
C LEU A 153 6.73 5.45 15.64
N MET A 154 6.58 4.16 15.37
CA MET A 154 5.50 3.65 14.52
C MET A 154 4.10 3.79 15.15
N SER A 155 4.03 3.67 16.47
CA SER A 155 2.81 3.83 17.26
C SER A 155 2.60 5.26 17.79
N ARG A 156 3.29 6.26 17.25
CA ARG A 156 3.22 7.65 17.77
C ARG A 156 1.84 8.31 17.66
N ASP A 157 1.01 7.81 16.74
CA ASP A 157 -0.37 8.28 16.60
C ASP A 157 -1.32 7.40 17.41
N ASN A 158 -2.54 7.88 17.65
CA ASN A 158 -3.56 7.13 18.40
C ASN A 158 -3.87 5.76 17.74
N ASN A 159 -3.32 4.70 18.33
CA ASN A 159 -3.48 3.33 17.87
C ASN A 159 -4.93 2.86 17.87
N MET A 160 -5.77 3.35 18.79
CA MET A 160 -7.20 2.99 18.84
C MET A 160 -7.92 3.49 17.59
N VAL A 161 -7.71 4.75 17.22
CA VAL A 161 -8.33 5.35 16.03
C VAL A 161 -7.86 4.66 14.75
N LYS A 162 -6.55 4.40 14.63
CA LYS A 162 -5.98 3.66 13.50
C LYS A 162 -6.59 2.27 13.35
N THR A 163 -6.72 1.54 14.46
CA THR A 163 -7.28 0.19 14.46
C THR A 163 -8.77 0.20 14.07
N LEU A 164 -9.53 1.16 14.62
CA LEU A 164 -10.96 1.30 14.30
C LEU A 164 -11.20 1.68 12.84
N LEU A 165 -10.37 2.59 12.30
CA LEU A 165 -10.36 2.93 10.87
C LEU A 165 -9.97 1.73 9.99
N ALA A 166 -8.97 0.94 10.40
CA ALA A 166 -8.57 -0.25 9.66
C ALA A 166 -9.68 -1.31 9.63
N ILE A 167 -10.37 -1.55 10.75
CA ILE A 167 -11.53 -2.45 10.81
C ILE A 167 -12.66 -1.95 9.91
N ALA A 168 -13.02 -0.67 10.02
CA ALA A 168 -14.06 -0.08 9.18
C ALA A 168 -13.72 -0.18 7.69
N LEU A 169 -12.46 0.05 7.34
CA LEU A 169 -11.96 -0.08 5.96
C LEU A 169 -12.02 -1.53 5.48
N ILE A 170 -11.63 -2.50 6.31
CA ILE A 170 -11.74 -3.92 5.97
C ILE A 170 -13.20 -4.27 5.68
N LEU A 171 -14.12 -3.96 6.61
CA LEU A 171 -15.55 -4.27 6.45
C LEU A 171 -16.15 -3.61 5.20
N GLY A 172 -15.86 -2.32 4.98
CA GLY A 172 -16.32 -1.60 3.79
C GLY A 172 -15.78 -2.20 2.50
N MET A 173 -14.48 -2.52 2.46
CA MET A 173 -13.86 -3.14 1.29
C MET A 173 -14.39 -4.55 1.02
N LEU A 174 -14.74 -5.32 2.05
CA LEU A 174 -15.36 -6.64 1.86
C LEU A 174 -16.70 -6.52 1.12
N ILE A 175 -17.55 -5.56 1.51
CA ILE A 175 -18.82 -5.30 0.84
C ILE A 175 -18.58 -4.94 -0.63
N VAL A 176 -17.62 -4.04 -0.90
CA VAL A 176 -17.24 -3.65 -2.26
C VAL A 176 -16.76 -4.85 -3.06
N ILE A 177 -15.84 -5.66 -2.52
CA ILE A 177 -15.30 -6.84 -3.20
C ILE A 177 -16.43 -7.82 -3.55
N THR A 178 -17.33 -8.12 -2.63
CA THR A 178 -18.49 -9.00 -2.88
C THR A 178 -19.40 -8.45 -3.99
N LEU A 179 -19.69 -7.15 -3.98
CA LEU A 179 -20.47 -6.51 -5.05
C LEU A 179 -19.76 -6.61 -6.41
N LEU A 180 -18.44 -6.40 -6.44
CA LEU A 180 -17.65 -6.50 -7.67
C LEU A 180 -17.58 -7.92 -8.21
N PHE A 181 -17.58 -8.94 -7.34
CA PHE A 181 -17.76 -10.33 -7.73
C PHE A 181 -19.13 -10.58 -8.37
N PHE A 182 -20.21 -10.04 -7.79
CA PHE A 182 -21.55 -10.16 -8.38
C PHE A 182 -21.62 -9.50 -9.77
N ILE A 183 -21.13 -8.25 -9.88
CA ILE A 183 -21.03 -7.49 -11.13
C ILE A 183 -20.25 -8.28 -12.20
N SER A 184 -19.11 -8.88 -11.82
CA SER A 184 -18.27 -9.66 -12.75
C SER A 184 -18.93 -10.96 -13.25
N ASN A 185 -19.92 -11.48 -12.51
CA ASN A 185 -20.72 -12.62 -12.94
C ASN A 185 -21.81 -12.23 -13.95
N VAL A 186 -22.39 -11.03 -13.82
CA VAL A 186 -23.52 -10.57 -14.67
C VAL A 186 -23.04 -9.95 -15.98
N LEU A 187 -21.95 -9.19 -15.96
CA LEU A 187 -21.46 -8.46 -17.14
C LEU A 187 -20.69 -9.33 -18.12
N ALA A 188 -20.74 -8.93 -19.40
CA ALA A 188 -19.92 -9.53 -20.45
C ALA A 188 -18.42 -9.27 -20.19
N PRO A 189 -17.53 -10.26 -20.43
CA PRO A 189 -16.09 -10.13 -20.14
C PRO A 189 -15.42 -8.92 -20.80
N LEU A 190 -15.82 -8.59 -22.03
CA LEU A 190 -15.27 -7.44 -22.75
C LEU A 190 -15.54 -6.11 -22.02
N VAL A 191 -16.75 -5.95 -21.46
CA VAL A 191 -17.11 -4.75 -20.69
C VAL A 191 -16.26 -4.65 -19.43
N ILE A 192 -16.00 -5.77 -18.75
CA ILE A 192 -15.14 -5.82 -17.57
C ILE A 192 -13.72 -5.36 -17.92
N TYR A 193 -13.15 -5.82 -19.04
CA TYR A 193 -11.80 -5.42 -19.46
C TYR A 193 -11.70 -3.93 -19.79
N VAL A 194 -12.73 -3.35 -20.40
CA VAL A 194 -12.79 -1.90 -20.65
C VAL A 194 -12.83 -1.13 -19.33
N ILE A 195 -13.67 -1.55 -18.37
CA ILE A 195 -13.75 -0.92 -17.04
C ILE A 195 -12.41 -1.01 -16.32
N VAL A 196 -11.78 -2.19 -16.32
CA VAL A 196 -10.44 -2.41 -15.75
C VAL A 196 -9.42 -1.44 -16.34
N ALA A 197 -9.39 -1.30 -17.67
CA ALA A 197 -8.45 -0.41 -18.34
C ALA A 197 -8.66 1.05 -17.93
N LEU A 198 -9.91 1.51 -17.85
CA LEU A 198 -10.27 2.85 -17.38
C LEU A 198 -9.88 3.07 -15.91
N VAL A 199 -10.14 2.10 -15.04
CA VAL A 199 -9.78 2.17 -13.62
C VAL A 199 -8.26 2.20 -13.46
N LEU A 200 -7.51 1.38 -14.19
CA LEU A 200 -6.05 1.39 -14.16
C LEU A 200 -5.48 2.71 -14.64
N ALA A 201 -5.99 3.26 -15.75
CA ALA A 201 -5.56 4.56 -16.26
C ALA A 201 -5.85 5.67 -15.25
N GLY A 202 -7.06 5.68 -14.66
CA GLY A 202 -7.44 6.63 -13.62
C GLY A 202 -6.55 6.53 -12.39
N LEU A 203 -6.31 5.31 -11.88
CA LEU A 203 -5.43 5.07 -10.73
C LEU A 203 -3.98 5.48 -11.02
N ALA A 204 -3.47 5.23 -12.23
CA ALA A 204 -2.11 5.62 -12.61
C ALA A 204 -1.95 7.14 -12.62
N VAL A 205 -2.92 7.85 -13.21
CA VAL A 205 -2.94 9.33 -13.23
C VAL A 205 -3.06 9.88 -11.81
N LEU A 206 -3.98 9.36 -11.00
CA LEU A 206 -4.15 9.77 -9.60
C LEU A 206 -2.88 9.53 -8.79
N SER A 207 -2.26 8.36 -8.92
CA SER A 207 -1.03 8.01 -8.21
C SER A 207 0.11 8.95 -8.58
N TYR A 208 0.28 9.25 -9.87
CA TYR A 208 1.26 10.21 -10.34
C TYR A 208 1.02 11.62 -9.79
N ILE A 209 -0.23 12.11 -9.85
CA ILE A 209 -0.59 13.44 -9.32
C ILE A 209 -0.31 13.52 -7.83
N VAL A 210 -0.73 12.51 -7.06
CA VAL A 210 -0.54 12.47 -5.60
C VAL A 210 0.94 12.43 -5.23
N HIS A 211 1.72 11.56 -5.88
CA HIS A 211 3.16 11.47 -5.65
C HIS A 211 3.84 12.81 -5.96
N LYS A 212 3.58 13.39 -7.14
CA LYS A 212 4.13 14.68 -7.55
C LYS A 212 3.74 15.80 -6.60
N HIS A 213 2.49 15.83 -6.14
CA HIS A 213 1.99 16.84 -5.21
C HIS A 213 2.73 16.82 -3.87
N TYR A 214 2.86 15.65 -3.25
CA TYR A 214 3.56 15.54 -1.96
C TYR A 214 5.05 15.78 -2.08
N MET A 215 5.69 15.29 -3.15
CA MET A 215 7.11 15.56 -3.39
C MET A 215 7.39 17.03 -3.70
N LYS A 216 6.48 17.72 -4.38
CA LYS A 216 6.59 19.16 -4.62
C LYS A 216 6.50 19.94 -3.30
N LYS A 217 5.51 19.64 -2.46
CA LYS A 217 5.38 20.28 -1.13
C LYS A 217 6.62 20.07 -0.27
N LEU A 218 7.16 18.85 -0.28
CA LEU A 218 8.41 18.54 0.43
C LEU A 218 9.57 19.38 -0.10
N ASN A 219 9.71 19.51 -1.42
CA ASN A 219 10.76 20.32 -2.05
C ASN A 219 10.63 21.81 -1.74
N GLU A 220 9.41 22.34 -1.68
CA GLU A 220 9.12 23.73 -1.30
C GLU A 220 9.55 23.99 0.15
N GLU A 221 9.25 23.06 1.07
CA GLU A 221 9.63 23.19 2.48
C GLU A 221 11.15 22.99 2.71
N LEU A 222 11.81 22.15 1.91
CA LEU A 222 13.27 21.96 1.95
C LEU A 222 14.05 23.12 1.31
N ALA A 223 13.42 23.92 0.45
CA ALA A 223 14.07 25.04 -0.21
C ALA A 223 14.48 26.17 0.76
N VAL A 224 13.90 26.21 1.96
CA VAL A 224 14.22 27.21 3.00
C VAL A 224 15.65 27.06 3.54
N PHE A 225 16.26 25.89 3.36
CA PHE A 225 17.62 25.59 3.85
C PHE A 225 18.72 25.92 2.82
N TYR A 226 18.36 26.49 1.66
CA TYR A 226 19.27 26.99 0.62
C TYR A 226 19.06 28.48 0.41
#